data_AF-W4MAW9-F1
#
_entry.id   AF-W4MAW9-F1
#
_cell.length_a   1.000
_cell.length_b   1.000
_cell.length_c   1.000
_cell.angle_alpha   90.00
_cell.angle_beta   90.00
_cell.angle_gamma   90.00
#
_symmetry.space_group_name_H-M   'P 1'
#
loop_
_entity.id
_entity.type
_entity.pdbx_description
1 polymer ?
#
loop_
_entity_poly.entity_id
_entity_poly.type
_entity_poly.pdbx_seq_one_letter_code
_entity_poly.pdbx_strand_id
1 'polypeptide(L)'
;MSRHNPDACDHEHRDVVAGLRRMSDDIEMPPGLLDRVKDQESYLRYVWQEEETTSGFERFVEWLRLAWTAPARVKAAAVTVVMMGVAIGMAMGVFLFGSWRLSGPLNTAAPERRTERPEALGELASPPTVDSKPGLLTEAVFRSRSEAQWRQYREWQQVKNSSQPDVLAKFAALYPDGPYTPAVRRRLEQLRQGPCLSVRTRSPRVMPLSLLYSIESRDDLYWFYVRIHNQCDAPLHLSIHVDVRKGPARLPHDQRGVQFTVLPGESRSERIDPLLDWTSNDTHAVLELVWEIRNMADGTLEHTETARIRLLPKTWFAWDLTTPEGQPVSHDFLLASLAAWVQNPLPAAAGDCHQTGWDETPPNHRLEAASDWFEHCYQRLFHQEPPIRTTSAGTHFPPAAGQVVRSPAQIVTERTATPLEAVLLLSSLGKAMAKQLEVHVALFVLPHTVEPGAYQAFILAWTLAGSTRWQALDLQRAATLSFADNVRQASEQVNTWMRRQPGVIKALERRGVFLQDQPAQVGVDFAKAAQTFLIRGLP
;
A
#
# COMPACT_ATOMS: atom_id res chain seq x y z
N MET A 1 -5.14 -21.94 -27.71
CA MET A 1 -6.25 -21.75 -26.76
C MET A 1 -6.71 -23.12 -26.30
N SER A 2 -6.10 -23.63 -25.23
CA SER A 2 -6.38 -24.93 -24.61
C SER A 2 -6.69 -24.70 -23.14
N ARG A 3 -7.79 -25.31 -22.66
CA ARG A 3 -8.27 -25.23 -21.28
C ARG A 3 -7.18 -25.65 -20.29
N HIS A 4 -7.02 -24.87 -19.22
CA HIS A 4 -6.25 -25.27 -18.04
C HIS A 4 -6.96 -26.45 -17.38
N ASN A 5 -6.25 -27.57 -17.21
CA ASN A 5 -6.73 -28.72 -16.46
C ASN A 5 -6.12 -28.64 -15.05
N PRO A 6 -6.89 -28.26 -14.02
CA PRO A 6 -6.38 -28.10 -12.65
C PRO A 6 -5.88 -29.41 -12.02
N ASP A 7 -6.30 -30.58 -12.54
CA ASP A 7 -5.87 -31.89 -12.01
C ASP A 7 -4.41 -32.23 -12.32
N ALA A 8 -3.78 -31.54 -13.27
CA ALA A 8 -2.38 -31.77 -13.65
C ALA A 8 -1.40 -31.27 -12.57
N CYS A 9 -1.68 -30.13 -11.94
CA CYS A 9 -0.83 -29.59 -10.86
C CYS A 9 -0.87 -30.45 -9.60
N ASP A 10 -2.00 -31.10 -9.32
CA ASP A 10 -2.20 -31.95 -8.15
C ASP A 10 -1.44 -33.29 -8.24
N HIS A 11 -1.26 -33.80 -9.46
CA HIS A 11 -0.45 -35.00 -9.73
C HIS A 11 1.04 -34.71 -9.63
N GLU A 12 1.51 -33.59 -10.20
CA GLU A 12 2.92 -33.16 -10.12
C GLU A 12 3.35 -32.88 -8.67
N HIS A 13 2.47 -32.27 -7.86
CA HIS A 13 2.73 -32.05 -6.43
C HIS A 13 2.82 -33.38 -5.65
N ARG A 14 1.91 -34.33 -5.93
CA ARG A 14 1.94 -35.67 -5.31
C ARG A 14 3.21 -36.45 -5.64
N ASP A 15 3.68 -36.36 -6.88
CA ASP A 15 4.88 -37.07 -7.31
C ASP A 15 6.17 -36.48 -6.71
N VAL A 16 6.24 -35.16 -6.56
CA VAL A 16 7.36 -34.48 -5.89
C VAL A 16 7.39 -34.82 -4.39
N VAL A 17 6.24 -34.80 -3.72
CA VAL A 17 6.14 -35.17 -2.29
C VAL A 17 6.44 -36.67 -2.09
N ALA A 18 6.01 -37.54 -3.00
CA ALA A 18 6.33 -38.97 -2.97
C ALA A 18 7.83 -39.22 -3.20
N GLY A 19 8.48 -38.45 -4.08
CA GLY A 19 9.92 -38.49 -4.30
C GLY A 19 10.72 -38.07 -3.07
N LEU A 20 10.30 -36.99 -2.41
CA LEU A 20 10.93 -36.49 -1.18
C LEU A 20 10.77 -37.45 0.01
N ARG A 21 9.62 -38.14 0.13
CA ARG A 21 9.42 -39.19 1.15
C ARG A 21 10.30 -40.41 0.91
N ARG A 22 10.40 -40.90 -0.32
CA ARG A 22 11.32 -42.02 -0.64
C ARG A 22 12.78 -41.67 -0.34
N MET A 23 13.20 -40.42 -0.61
CA MET A 23 14.55 -39.95 -0.25
C MET A 23 14.76 -39.81 1.27
N SER A 24 13.69 -39.64 2.05
CA SER A 24 13.74 -39.54 3.51
C SER A 24 13.82 -40.90 4.20
N ASP A 25 13.29 -41.96 3.57
CA ASP A 25 13.26 -43.31 4.14
C ASP A 25 14.62 -44.04 4.01
N ASP A 26 15.47 -43.62 3.07
CA ASP A 26 16.78 -44.24 2.79
C ASP A 26 17.96 -43.61 3.60
N ILE A 27 17.71 -42.63 4.47
CA ILE A 27 18.76 -41.88 5.16
C ILE A 27 18.40 -41.68 6.63
N GLU A 28 19.26 -42.10 7.56
CA GLU A 28 19.15 -41.72 8.98
C GLU A 28 19.26 -40.20 9.12
N MET A 29 18.10 -39.56 9.36
CA MET A 29 17.97 -38.12 9.48
C MET A 29 18.20 -37.66 10.92
N PRO A 30 18.98 -36.59 11.15
CA PRO A 30 19.17 -36.05 12.49
C PRO A 30 17.85 -35.50 13.06
N PRO A 31 17.61 -35.65 14.38
CA PRO A 31 16.36 -35.23 15.01
C PRO A 31 16.13 -33.72 14.84
N GLY A 32 14.92 -33.36 14.42
CA GLY A 32 14.48 -31.97 14.18
C GLY A 32 14.55 -31.49 12.72
N LEU A 33 15.15 -32.26 11.80
CA LEU A 33 15.14 -31.89 10.37
C LEU A 33 13.77 -32.19 9.73
N LEU A 34 13.12 -33.28 10.14
CA LEU A 34 11.78 -33.65 9.66
C LEU A 34 10.72 -32.62 10.06
N ASP A 35 10.85 -32.05 11.26
CA ASP A 35 9.96 -31.00 11.75
C ASP A 35 10.16 -29.70 10.96
N ARG A 36 11.41 -29.35 10.62
CA ARG A 36 11.68 -28.21 9.73
C ARG A 36 11.18 -28.43 8.31
N VAL A 37 11.25 -29.66 7.79
CA VAL A 37 10.70 -29.98 6.45
C VAL A 37 9.17 -29.90 6.47
N LYS A 38 8.51 -30.35 7.55
CA LYS A 38 7.05 -30.20 7.73
C LYS A 38 6.62 -28.74 7.93
N ASP A 39 7.41 -27.94 8.64
CA ASP A 39 7.19 -26.50 8.79
C ASP A 39 7.36 -25.79 7.43
N GLN A 40 8.33 -26.21 6.62
CA GLN A 40 8.50 -25.68 5.26
C GLN A 40 7.45 -26.19 4.28
N GLU A 41 6.94 -27.42 4.42
CA GLU A 41 5.81 -27.92 3.63
C GLU A 41 4.53 -27.14 3.96
N SER A 42 4.30 -26.83 5.23
CA SER A 42 3.17 -26.01 5.70
C SER A 42 3.29 -24.57 5.21
N TYR A 43 4.50 -24.00 5.22
CA TYR A 43 4.79 -22.68 4.69
C TYR A 43 4.65 -22.63 3.15
N LEU A 44 5.10 -23.66 2.43
CA LEU A 44 4.93 -23.74 0.99
C LEU A 44 3.46 -23.91 0.59
N ARG A 45 2.66 -24.69 1.33
CA ARG A 45 1.19 -24.74 1.13
C ARG A 45 0.54 -23.39 1.39
N TYR A 46 0.97 -22.68 2.43
CA TYR A 46 0.50 -21.34 2.77
C TYR A 46 0.83 -20.33 1.64
N VAL A 47 2.05 -20.36 1.11
CA VAL A 47 2.49 -19.48 0.01
C VAL A 47 1.86 -19.84 -1.33
N TRP A 48 1.47 -21.10 -1.55
CA TRP A 48 0.85 -21.55 -2.80
C TRP A 48 -0.68 -21.33 -2.86
N GLN A 49 -1.34 -21.14 -1.71
CA GLN A 49 -2.78 -20.87 -1.63
C GLN A 49 -3.17 -19.39 -1.85
N GLU A 50 -2.22 -18.46 -1.87
CA GLU A 50 -2.48 -17.06 -2.24
C GLU A 50 -2.41 -16.88 -3.76
N GLU A 51 -3.59 -16.98 -4.40
CA GLU A 51 -3.84 -16.49 -5.75
C GLU A 51 -3.86 -14.95 -5.81
N GLU A 52 -3.26 -14.45 -6.89
CA GLU A 52 -3.27 -13.07 -7.40
C GLU A 52 -2.49 -12.02 -6.59
N THR A 53 -1.21 -11.80 -6.96
CA THR A 53 -0.67 -10.48 -7.43
C THR A 53 0.86 -10.38 -7.50
N THR A 54 1.63 -11.34 -6.98
CA THR A 54 3.11 -11.30 -7.12
C THR A 54 3.59 -12.10 -8.33
N SER A 55 4.44 -11.47 -9.17
CA SER A 55 4.95 -12.09 -10.39
C SER A 55 5.74 -13.35 -10.03
N GLY A 56 5.54 -14.46 -10.75
CA GLY A 56 6.25 -15.72 -10.49
C GLY A 56 7.79 -15.60 -10.49
N PHE A 57 8.31 -14.51 -11.06
CA PHE A 57 9.72 -14.14 -11.02
C PHE A 57 10.21 -13.73 -9.63
N GLU A 58 9.45 -12.95 -8.87
CA GLU A 58 9.83 -12.54 -7.51
C GLU A 58 9.85 -13.74 -6.56
N ARG A 59 8.84 -14.63 -6.68
CA ARG A 59 8.79 -15.90 -5.93
C ARG A 59 9.97 -16.82 -6.27
N PHE A 60 10.39 -16.85 -7.54
CA PHE A 60 11.58 -17.60 -7.97
C PHE A 60 12.89 -17.00 -7.43
N VAL A 61 13.01 -15.67 -7.41
CA VAL A 61 14.19 -14.97 -6.87
C VAL A 61 14.31 -15.17 -5.37
N GLU A 62 13.19 -15.16 -4.64
CA GLU A 62 13.18 -15.41 -3.20
C GLU A 62 13.51 -16.87 -2.86
N TRP A 63 12.99 -17.82 -3.66
CA TRP A 63 13.37 -19.23 -3.56
C TRP A 63 14.87 -19.45 -3.81
N LEU A 64 15.45 -18.81 -4.83
CA LEU A 64 16.89 -18.85 -5.10
C LEU A 64 17.71 -18.26 -3.95
N ARG A 65 17.23 -17.16 -3.34
CA ARG A 65 17.88 -16.52 -2.20
C ARG A 65 17.92 -17.44 -0.99
N LEU A 66 16.83 -18.15 -0.71
CA LEU A 66 16.75 -19.14 0.37
C LEU A 66 17.65 -20.34 0.09
N ALA A 67 17.63 -20.87 -1.14
CA ALA A 67 18.51 -21.98 -1.55
C ALA A 67 20.00 -21.61 -1.39
N TRP A 68 20.38 -20.34 -1.62
CA TRP A 68 21.75 -19.85 -1.47
C TRP A 68 22.24 -19.80 -0.01
N THR A 69 21.33 -19.83 0.97
CA THR A 69 21.67 -19.89 2.41
C THR A 69 21.67 -21.31 2.97
N ALA A 70 21.22 -22.30 2.18
CA ALA A 70 21.10 -23.68 2.60
C ALA A 70 22.43 -24.48 2.50
N PRO A 71 22.55 -25.66 3.13
CA PRO A 71 23.73 -26.52 3.01
C PRO A 71 24.07 -26.88 1.55
N ALA A 72 25.34 -27.17 1.27
CA ALA A 72 25.86 -27.36 -0.09
C ALA A 72 25.09 -28.39 -0.96
N ARG A 73 24.49 -29.40 -0.34
CA ARG A 73 23.67 -30.41 -1.06
C ARG A 73 22.34 -29.86 -1.56
N VAL A 74 21.72 -28.94 -0.82
CA VAL A 74 20.48 -28.24 -1.23
C VAL A 74 20.79 -27.24 -2.33
N LYS A 75 21.96 -26.57 -2.27
CA LYS A 75 22.44 -25.71 -3.37
C LYS A 75 22.63 -26.50 -4.66
N ALA A 76 23.23 -27.69 -4.59
CA ALA A 76 23.44 -28.54 -5.74
C ALA A 76 22.10 -28.99 -6.37
N ALA A 77 21.12 -29.39 -5.54
CA ALA A 77 19.79 -29.75 -6.03
C ALA A 77 19.06 -28.55 -6.68
N ALA A 78 19.13 -27.37 -6.07
CA ALA A 78 18.52 -26.15 -6.61
C ALA A 78 19.14 -25.74 -7.95
N VAL A 79 20.47 -25.83 -8.08
CA VAL A 79 21.17 -25.57 -9.35
C VAL A 79 20.74 -26.56 -10.43
N THR A 80 20.56 -27.84 -10.11
CA THR A 80 20.08 -28.84 -11.08
C THR A 80 18.67 -28.51 -11.59
N VAL A 81 17.75 -28.11 -10.71
CA VAL A 81 16.38 -27.71 -11.09
C VAL A 81 16.39 -26.48 -12.00
N VAL A 82 17.21 -25.47 -11.69
CA VAL A 82 17.36 -24.26 -12.52
C VAL A 82 17.92 -24.60 -13.89
N MET A 83 18.98 -25.42 -13.95
CA MET A 83 19.58 -25.84 -15.22
C MET A 83 18.62 -26.67 -16.08
N MET A 84 17.79 -27.50 -15.45
CA MET A 84 16.77 -28.29 -16.14
C MET A 84 15.63 -27.41 -16.67
N GLY A 85 15.16 -26.43 -15.90
CA GLY A 85 14.17 -25.45 -16.35
C GLY A 85 14.67 -24.58 -17.50
N VAL A 86 15.94 -24.16 -17.46
CA VAL A 86 16.60 -23.41 -18.54
C VAL A 86 16.75 -24.27 -19.80
N ALA A 87 17.09 -25.55 -19.68
CA ALA A 87 17.17 -26.47 -20.81
C ALA A 87 15.79 -26.71 -21.45
N ILE A 88 14.73 -26.87 -20.65
CA ILE A 88 13.35 -27.02 -21.13
C ILE A 88 12.87 -25.73 -21.81
N GLY A 89 13.16 -24.56 -21.21
CA GLY A 89 12.82 -23.26 -21.79
C GLY A 89 13.53 -23.01 -23.13
N MET A 90 14.80 -23.39 -23.24
CA MET A 90 15.53 -23.34 -24.52
C MET A 90 14.95 -24.31 -25.55
N ALA A 91 14.57 -25.53 -25.16
CA ALA A 91 13.95 -26.50 -26.05
C ALA A 91 12.57 -26.02 -26.56
N MET A 92 11.75 -25.43 -25.70
CA MET A 92 10.47 -24.80 -26.07
C MET A 92 10.68 -23.57 -26.95
N GLY A 93 11.70 -22.75 -26.66
CA GLY A 93 12.08 -21.60 -27.48
C GLY A 93 12.44 -22.01 -28.90
N VAL A 94 13.21 -23.08 -29.07
CA VAL A 94 13.56 -23.63 -30.41
C VAL A 94 12.31 -24.15 -31.15
N PHE A 95 11.37 -24.77 -30.44
CA PHE A 95 10.10 -25.23 -31.04
C PHE A 95 9.17 -24.08 -31.46
N LEU A 96 9.09 -23.01 -30.65
CA LEU A 96 8.29 -21.82 -30.95
C LEU A 96 8.93 -20.93 -32.02
N PHE A 97 10.25 -20.84 -32.06
CA PHE A 97 10.95 -20.09 -33.12
C PHE A 97 10.98 -20.86 -34.45
N GLY A 98 10.99 -22.20 -34.41
CA GLY A 98 10.89 -23.07 -35.59
C GLY A 98 9.53 -23.00 -36.30
N SER A 99 8.46 -22.75 -35.55
CA SER A 99 7.09 -22.60 -36.10
C SER A 99 6.81 -21.22 -36.69
N TRP A 100 7.64 -20.21 -36.38
CA TRP A 100 7.48 -18.84 -36.90
C TRP A 100 8.16 -18.59 -38.26
N ARG A 101 9.00 -19.52 -38.75
CA ARG A 101 9.80 -19.35 -39.98
C ARG A 101 9.20 -19.92 -41.27
N LEU A 102 7.93 -20.34 -41.28
CA LEU A 102 7.26 -20.94 -42.45
C LEU A 102 6.23 -20.03 -43.14
N SER A 103 6.32 -18.71 -42.97
CA SER A 103 5.42 -17.78 -43.69
C SER A 103 6.12 -16.48 -44.05
N GLY A 104 6.43 -16.29 -45.34
CA GLY A 104 6.71 -14.97 -45.93
C GLY A 104 7.91 -14.90 -46.89
N PRO A 105 7.72 -14.46 -48.15
CA PRO A 105 8.68 -14.63 -49.25
C PRO A 105 9.68 -13.47 -49.44
N LEU A 106 10.67 -13.77 -50.30
CA LEU A 106 11.81 -12.99 -50.79
C LEU A 106 11.50 -11.59 -51.37
N ASN A 107 12.46 -10.66 -51.21
CA ASN A 107 13.16 -9.91 -52.29
C ASN A 107 14.11 -8.87 -51.66
N THR A 108 15.44 -9.07 -51.74
CA THR A 108 16.40 -8.57 -52.75
C THR A 108 16.76 -7.08 -52.68
N ALA A 109 18.07 -6.85 -52.56
CA ALA A 109 18.89 -5.74 -53.09
C ALA A 109 19.66 -4.91 -52.03
N ALA A 110 20.92 -5.32 -51.82
CA ALA A 110 22.06 -4.42 -51.61
C ALA A 110 22.51 -3.85 -52.99
N PRO A 111 23.49 -2.93 -53.17
CA PRO A 111 24.65 -2.72 -52.27
C PRO A 111 25.32 -1.31 -52.27
N GLU A 112 26.49 -1.24 -51.61
CA GLU A 112 27.60 -0.27 -51.77
C GLU A 112 27.38 1.16 -51.19
N ARG A 113 28.34 1.89 -50.59
CA ARG A 113 29.81 1.88 -50.68
C ARG A 113 30.46 2.78 -49.58
N ARG A 114 31.67 2.37 -49.17
CA ARG A 114 32.92 3.14 -48.90
C ARG A 114 32.93 4.45 -48.06
N THR A 115 33.67 4.34 -46.95
CA THR A 115 34.84 5.17 -46.54
C THR A 115 34.98 6.58 -47.10
N GLU A 116 35.15 7.56 -46.21
CA GLU A 116 36.34 8.43 -46.22
C GLU A 116 36.52 9.19 -44.90
N ARG A 117 37.79 9.30 -44.50
CA ARG A 117 38.33 10.12 -43.42
C ARG A 117 38.75 11.45 -44.06
N PRO A 118 38.81 12.55 -43.29
CA PRO A 118 40.12 13.19 -43.17
C PRO A 118 40.47 13.67 -41.75
N GLU A 119 41.78 13.65 -41.54
CA GLU A 119 42.62 14.47 -40.64
C GLU A 119 42.25 15.96 -40.67
N ALA A 120 42.69 16.89 -39.82
CA ALA A 120 43.29 17.02 -38.49
C ALA A 120 43.42 18.56 -38.30
N LEU A 121 43.31 19.10 -37.09
CA LEU A 121 44.02 20.30 -36.58
C LEU A 121 43.36 20.83 -35.30
N GLY A 122 44.19 21.08 -34.28
CA GLY A 122 43.88 22.02 -33.19
C GLY A 122 44.03 21.47 -31.78
N GLU A 123 45.27 21.26 -31.33
CA GLU A 123 45.64 21.07 -29.92
C GLU A 123 45.19 22.24 -29.04
N LEU A 124 44.55 21.95 -27.90
CA LEU A 124 44.61 22.78 -26.70
C LEU A 124 44.51 21.84 -25.48
N ALA A 125 45.51 21.96 -24.61
CA ALA A 125 45.86 21.01 -23.57
C ALA A 125 44.74 20.71 -22.56
N SER A 126 44.50 19.42 -22.32
CA SER A 126 43.73 18.90 -21.18
C SER A 126 44.68 18.44 -20.06
N PRO A 127 44.31 18.58 -18.78
CA PRO A 127 45.11 18.12 -17.66
C PRO A 127 45.12 16.58 -17.56
N PRO A 128 46.16 15.96 -16.96
CA PRO A 128 46.36 14.51 -17.02
C PRO A 128 45.32 13.75 -16.19
N THR A 129 44.59 12.86 -16.86
CA THR A 129 43.88 11.71 -16.28
C THR A 129 44.88 10.65 -15.82
N VAL A 130 44.80 10.25 -14.55
CA VAL A 130 45.51 9.09 -14.01
C VAL A 130 44.63 7.86 -14.17
N ASP A 131 45.08 6.92 -14.99
CA ASP A 131 44.62 5.54 -15.05
C ASP A 131 44.74 4.88 -13.66
N SER A 132 43.68 4.22 -13.21
CA SER A 132 43.79 3.27 -12.10
C SER A 132 43.01 1.98 -12.39
N LYS A 133 43.76 0.95 -12.78
CA LYS A 133 43.43 -0.45 -12.49
C LYS A 133 43.44 -0.66 -10.97
N PRO A 134 42.58 -1.54 -10.41
CA PRO A 134 42.55 -1.82 -8.99
C PRO A 134 43.67 -2.79 -8.64
N GLY A 135 44.81 -2.24 -8.23
CA GLY A 135 45.96 -3.02 -7.78
C GLY A 135 46.81 -2.18 -6.83
N LEU A 136 46.67 -2.45 -5.53
CA LEU A 136 47.57 -2.05 -4.46
C LEU A 136 47.97 -0.56 -4.45
N LEU A 137 47.12 0.24 -3.82
CA LEU A 137 47.50 1.53 -3.24
C LEU A 137 48.63 1.28 -2.23
N THR A 138 49.88 1.36 -2.69
CA THR A 138 51.05 1.28 -1.83
C THR A 138 51.20 2.58 -1.05
N GLU A 139 51.65 2.45 0.19
CA GLU A 139 51.92 3.50 1.18
C GLU A 139 52.74 4.69 0.65
N ALA A 140 53.42 4.52 -0.49
CA ALA A 140 54.18 5.54 -1.20
C ALA A 140 53.32 6.66 -1.82
N VAL A 141 52.08 6.38 -2.27
CA VAL A 141 51.14 7.42 -2.74
C VAL A 141 50.52 8.18 -1.55
N PHE A 142 50.48 7.55 -0.37
CA PHE A 142 49.95 8.15 0.86
C PHE A 142 50.90 9.16 1.54
N ARG A 143 52.21 9.11 1.25
CA ARG A 143 53.23 9.97 1.91
C ARG A 143 53.53 11.29 1.18
N SER A 144 52.92 11.58 0.03
CA SER A 144 53.24 12.79 -0.76
C SER A 144 52.30 13.98 -0.52
N ARG A 145 51.27 13.84 0.33
CA ARG A 145 50.42 14.97 0.76
C ARG A 145 50.90 15.49 2.10
N SER A 146 51.24 16.78 2.18
CA SER A 146 51.69 17.41 3.41
C SER A 146 50.62 17.29 4.51
N GLU A 147 51.03 17.16 5.77
CA GLU A 147 50.09 17.13 6.92
C GLU A 147 49.12 18.32 6.92
N ALA A 148 49.54 19.46 6.36
CA ALA A 148 48.73 20.66 6.16
C ALA A 148 47.52 20.40 5.24
N GLN A 149 47.69 19.66 4.14
CA GLN A 149 46.59 19.31 3.23
C GLN A 149 45.58 18.37 3.90
N TRP A 150 46.05 17.43 4.73
CA TRP A 150 45.18 16.53 5.48
C TRP A 150 44.45 17.20 6.64
N ARG A 151 45.09 18.15 7.31
CA ARG A 151 44.42 19.00 8.33
C ARG A 151 43.33 19.84 7.66
N GLN A 152 43.66 20.52 6.57
CA GLN A 152 42.70 21.33 5.82
C GLN A 152 41.50 20.51 5.31
N TYR A 153 41.73 19.28 4.80
CA TYR A 153 40.64 18.41 4.38
C TYR A 153 39.72 18.02 5.54
N ARG A 154 40.28 17.63 6.69
CA ARG A 154 39.47 17.27 7.87
C ARG A 154 38.64 18.43 8.38
N GLU A 155 39.24 19.61 8.47
CA GLU A 155 38.54 20.83 8.88
C GLU A 155 37.45 21.21 7.87
N TRP A 156 37.73 21.08 6.57
CA TRP A 156 36.71 21.27 5.53
C TRP A 156 35.51 20.32 5.71
N GLN A 157 35.75 19.03 5.98
CA GLN A 157 34.64 18.08 6.20
C GLN A 157 33.75 18.46 7.39
N GLN A 158 34.30 19.14 8.40
CA GLN A 158 33.55 19.61 9.56
C GLN A 158 32.74 20.88 9.27
N VAL A 159 33.25 21.78 8.43
CA VAL A 159 32.62 23.09 8.19
C VAL A 159 31.80 23.18 6.91
N LYS A 160 31.95 22.24 5.95
CA LYS A 160 31.33 22.32 4.62
C LYS A 160 29.80 22.44 4.62
N ASN A 161 29.15 21.92 5.65
CA ASN A 161 27.69 21.96 5.82
C ASN A 161 27.26 22.98 6.90
N SER A 162 28.18 23.80 7.42
CA SER A 162 27.85 24.79 8.44
C SER A 162 26.99 25.90 7.86
N SER A 163 25.91 26.24 8.57
CA SER A 163 25.04 27.39 8.29
C SER A 163 25.50 28.67 9.01
N GLN A 164 26.61 28.62 9.76
CA GLN A 164 27.15 29.77 10.49
C GLN A 164 28.19 30.51 9.64
N PRO A 165 27.93 31.76 9.23
CA PRO A 165 28.86 32.54 8.40
C PRO A 165 30.24 32.70 9.07
N ASP A 166 30.28 32.86 10.39
CA ASP A 166 31.53 33.06 11.13
C ASP A 166 32.47 31.85 11.07
N VAL A 167 31.91 30.63 11.04
CA VAL A 167 32.69 29.39 10.96
C VAL A 167 33.32 29.24 9.57
N LEU A 168 32.56 29.56 8.53
CA LEU A 168 33.05 29.55 7.14
C LEU A 168 34.05 30.69 6.89
N ALA A 169 33.82 31.88 7.45
CA ALA A 169 34.73 33.02 7.36
C ALA A 169 36.06 32.72 8.05
N LYS A 170 36.03 32.07 9.23
CA LYS A 170 37.24 31.59 9.91
C LYS A 170 38.02 30.58 9.06
N PHE A 171 37.34 29.61 8.45
CA PHE A 171 38.00 28.64 7.58
C PHE A 171 38.62 29.32 6.34
N ALA A 172 37.90 30.26 5.70
CA ALA A 172 38.42 31.01 4.55
C ALA A 172 39.64 31.88 4.92
N ALA A 173 39.68 32.41 6.14
CA ALA A 173 40.81 33.19 6.65
C ALA A 173 42.01 32.30 7.02
N LEU A 174 41.77 31.09 7.55
CA LEU A 174 42.82 30.11 7.87
C LEU A 174 43.48 29.53 6.61
N TYR A 175 42.74 29.45 5.50
CA TYR A 175 43.21 28.88 4.25
C TYR A 175 42.88 29.78 3.04
N PRO A 176 43.52 30.95 2.88
CA PRO A 176 43.12 31.92 1.85
C PRO A 176 43.28 31.42 0.40
N ASP A 177 44.30 30.60 0.13
CA ASP A 177 44.61 30.03 -1.19
C ASP A 177 44.36 28.51 -1.26
N GLY A 178 43.50 28.03 -0.37
CA GLY A 178 43.16 26.62 -0.25
C GLY A 178 42.28 26.10 -1.40
N PRO A 179 42.37 24.80 -1.76
CA PRO A 179 41.52 24.21 -2.80
C PRO A 179 40.01 24.27 -2.49
N TYR A 180 39.63 24.41 -1.22
CA TYR A 180 38.21 24.49 -0.78
C TYR A 180 37.72 25.94 -0.61
N THR A 181 38.60 26.93 -0.67
CA THR A 181 38.29 28.34 -0.39
C THR A 181 37.32 28.98 -1.40
N PRO A 182 37.36 28.65 -2.70
CA PRO A 182 36.34 29.08 -3.65
C PRO A 182 34.93 28.56 -3.31
N ALA A 183 34.81 27.35 -2.73
CA ALA A 183 33.54 26.81 -2.28
C ALA A 183 33.04 27.53 -1.01
N VAL A 184 33.96 27.81 -0.08
CA VAL A 184 33.66 28.55 1.17
C VAL A 184 33.21 29.98 0.89
N ARG A 185 33.88 30.69 -0.03
CA ARG A 185 33.49 32.05 -0.44
C ARG A 185 32.12 32.09 -1.10
N ARG A 186 31.82 31.12 -2.00
CA ARG A 186 30.47 30.98 -2.57
C ARG A 186 29.41 30.76 -1.49
N ARG A 187 29.69 29.91 -0.50
CA ARG A 187 28.76 29.66 0.60
C ARG A 187 28.56 30.89 1.50
N LEU A 188 29.62 31.65 1.77
CA LEU A 188 29.53 32.91 2.51
C LEU A 188 28.69 33.97 1.77
N GLU A 189 28.85 34.05 0.45
CA GLU A 189 28.05 34.96 -0.37
C GLU A 189 26.57 34.54 -0.40
N GLN A 190 26.29 33.24 -0.54
CA GLN A 190 24.92 32.70 -0.42
C GLN A 190 24.29 33.02 0.94
N LEU A 191 25.04 32.87 2.04
CA LEU A 191 24.54 33.20 3.39
C LEU A 191 24.30 34.71 3.58
N ARG A 192 25.03 35.58 2.85
CA ARG A 192 24.87 37.03 2.90
C ARG A 192 23.67 37.55 2.10
N GLN A 193 23.35 36.90 0.98
CA GLN A 193 22.22 37.28 0.12
C GLN A 193 20.86 36.81 0.67
N GLY A 194 20.87 36.00 1.75
CA GLY A 194 19.68 35.34 2.28
C GLY A 194 19.33 34.09 1.45
N PRO A 195 18.40 33.26 1.92
CA PRO A 195 17.98 32.10 1.15
C PRO A 195 17.24 32.57 -0.11
N CYS A 196 17.89 32.46 -1.28
CA CYS A 196 17.24 32.71 -2.56
C CYS A 196 16.24 31.61 -2.94
N LEU A 197 16.06 30.61 -2.08
CA LEU A 197 15.04 29.59 -2.18
C LEU A 197 13.96 29.80 -1.10
N SER A 198 12.71 30.02 -1.51
CA SER A 198 11.57 29.99 -0.60
C SER A 198 10.88 28.64 -0.68
N VAL A 199 10.83 27.92 0.46
CA VAL A 199 10.19 26.60 0.57
C VAL A 199 9.02 26.69 1.54
N ARG A 200 7.88 26.15 1.13
CA ARG A 200 6.73 25.91 2.01
C ARG A 200 6.34 24.45 1.90
N THR A 201 6.16 23.80 3.04
CA THR A 201 5.73 22.41 3.08
C THR A 201 4.39 22.28 3.81
N ARG A 202 3.70 21.19 3.51
CA ARG A 202 2.49 20.73 4.18
C ARG A 202 2.56 19.23 4.37
N SER A 203 2.13 18.79 5.55
CA SER A 203 2.01 17.38 5.92
C SER A 203 0.81 17.20 6.86
N PRO A 204 0.16 16.03 6.86
CA PRO A 204 -0.97 15.76 7.71
C PRO A 204 -0.50 15.65 9.17
N ARG A 205 -1.29 16.18 10.09
CA ARG A 205 -1.03 16.00 11.53
C ARG A 205 -1.47 14.64 12.04
N VAL A 206 -2.47 14.06 11.40
CA VAL A 206 -3.08 12.78 11.76
C VAL A 206 -3.24 11.96 10.49
N MET A 207 -2.84 10.70 10.53
CA MET A 207 -3.00 9.77 9.43
C MET A 207 -3.62 8.46 9.92
N PRO A 208 -4.86 8.12 9.52
CA PRO A 208 -5.44 6.83 9.82
C PRO A 208 -4.84 5.74 8.94
N LEU A 209 -4.23 4.72 9.56
CA LEU A 209 -3.65 3.61 8.81
C LEU A 209 -4.71 2.80 8.07
N SER A 210 -5.98 2.82 8.50
CA SER A 210 -7.11 2.20 7.77
C SER A 210 -7.27 2.73 6.33
N LEU A 211 -6.73 3.92 6.02
CA LEU A 211 -6.80 4.55 4.70
C LEU A 211 -5.49 4.48 3.91
N LEU A 212 -4.46 3.80 4.41
CA LEU A 212 -3.11 3.80 3.83
C LEU A 212 -3.11 3.57 2.31
N TYR A 213 -3.85 2.55 1.85
CA TYR A 213 -3.92 2.17 0.44
C TYR A 213 -4.88 2.99 -0.41
N SER A 214 -5.65 3.90 0.21
CA SER A 214 -6.65 4.73 -0.48
C SER A 214 -6.17 6.17 -0.69
N ILE A 215 -5.15 6.62 0.05
CA ILE A 215 -4.66 8.01 0.05
C ILE A 215 -4.02 8.40 -1.28
N GLU A 216 -3.26 7.51 -1.92
CA GLU A 216 -2.53 7.80 -3.18
C GLU A 216 -3.45 8.33 -4.30
N SER A 217 -4.71 7.89 -4.28
CA SER A 217 -5.72 8.21 -5.28
C SER A 217 -6.46 9.53 -5.05
N ARG A 218 -6.08 10.31 -4.03
CA ARG A 218 -6.79 11.51 -3.59
C ARG A 218 -5.95 12.78 -3.64
N ASP A 219 -6.63 13.90 -3.80
CA ASP A 219 -6.01 15.23 -3.81
C ASP A 219 -6.06 15.93 -2.44
N ASP A 220 -6.98 15.53 -1.56
CA ASP A 220 -7.24 16.15 -0.25
C ASP A 220 -6.58 15.42 0.92
N LEU A 221 -6.07 14.20 0.68
CA LEU A 221 -5.27 13.43 1.63
C LEU A 221 -4.01 13.00 0.91
N TYR A 222 -2.87 13.42 1.43
CA TYR A 222 -1.56 13.11 0.88
C TYR A 222 -0.52 13.17 1.99
N TRP A 223 0.64 12.57 1.74
CA TRP A 223 1.72 12.56 2.72
C TRP A 223 2.41 13.92 2.80
N PHE A 224 2.94 14.42 1.69
CA PHE A 224 3.63 15.71 1.67
C PHE A 224 3.32 16.50 0.43
N TYR A 225 3.25 17.81 0.60
CA TYR A 225 3.22 18.77 -0.48
C TYR A 225 4.29 19.81 -0.23
N VAL A 226 5.09 20.07 -1.25
CA VAL A 226 6.14 21.08 -1.22
C VAL A 226 5.87 22.11 -2.30
N ARG A 227 5.97 23.39 -1.93
CA ARG A 227 5.96 24.52 -2.86
C ARG A 227 7.28 25.25 -2.74
N ILE A 228 7.98 25.34 -3.86
CA ILE A 228 9.32 25.89 -3.97
C ILE A 228 9.26 27.07 -4.92
N HIS A 229 9.82 28.19 -4.50
CA HIS A 229 9.98 29.36 -5.34
C HIS A 229 11.45 29.72 -5.43
N ASN A 230 11.98 29.68 -6.65
CA ASN A 230 13.37 30.03 -6.93
C ASN A 230 13.46 31.54 -7.16
N GLN A 231 14.06 32.25 -6.20
CA GLN A 231 14.37 33.68 -6.27
C GLN A 231 15.83 33.93 -6.65
N CYS A 232 16.58 32.87 -6.98
CA CYS A 232 17.94 32.98 -7.47
C CYS A 232 17.94 33.35 -8.96
N ASP A 233 19.01 34.01 -9.42
CA ASP A 233 19.20 34.37 -10.83
C ASP A 233 19.52 33.17 -11.74
N ALA A 234 19.81 32.01 -11.14
CA ALA A 234 20.19 30.78 -11.83
C ALA A 234 19.17 29.65 -11.59
N PRO A 235 19.01 28.73 -12.57
CA PRO A 235 18.24 27.52 -12.37
C PRO A 235 18.80 26.69 -11.20
N LEU A 236 17.90 26.12 -10.40
CA LEU A 236 18.25 25.21 -9.32
C LEU A 236 17.86 23.78 -9.68
N HIS A 237 18.83 22.87 -9.63
CA HIS A 237 18.60 21.44 -9.73
C HIS A 237 18.51 20.86 -8.32
N LEU A 238 17.32 20.46 -7.91
CA LEU A 238 17.02 20.07 -6.53
C LEU A 238 16.68 18.59 -6.45
N SER A 239 17.05 18.00 -5.32
CA SER A 239 16.69 16.64 -4.94
C SER A 239 16.06 16.65 -3.54
N ILE A 240 14.92 15.98 -3.38
CA ILE A 240 14.25 15.83 -2.10
C ILE A 240 14.46 14.42 -1.59
N HIS A 241 15.08 14.32 -0.43
CA HIS A 241 15.28 13.08 0.29
C HIS A 241 14.35 13.07 1.51
N VAL A 242 13.71 11.93 1.76
CA VAL A 242 12.91 11.70 2.97
C VAL A 242 13.67 10.67 3.80
N ASP A 243 13.64 10.81 5.12
CA ASP A 243 14.18 9.88 6.10
C ASP A 243 13.14 9.64 7.21
N VAL A 244 13.02 8.40 7.67
CA VAL A 244 12.16 8.05 8.81
C VAL A 244 13.02 8.05 10.07
N ARG A 245 12.87 9.09 10.90
CA ARG A 245 13.62 9.20 12.16
C ARG A 245 13.02 8.36 13.27
N LYS A 246 11.69 8.24 13.30
CA LYS A 246 10.96 7.52 14.34
C LYS A 246 9.63 7.02 13.79
N GLY A 247 9.20 5.85 14.25
CA GLY A 247 7.87 5.32 13.99
C GLY A 247 7.91 3.91 13.42
N PRO A 248 6.73 3.35 13.11
CA PRO A 248 6.58 1.97 12.66
C PRO A 248 6.70 1.82 11.13
N ALA A 249 7.55 2.64 10.53
CA ALA A 249 7.82 2.61 9.09
C ALA A 249 9.32 2.70 8.86
N ARG A 250 9.76 2.19 7.71
CA ARG A 250 11.12 2.31 7.20
C ARG A 250 11.05 2.72 5.75
N LEU A 251 12.14 3.25 5.22
CA LEU A 251 12.27 3.48 3.78
C LEU A 251 12.97 2.28 3.16
N PRO A 252 12.54 1.83 1.97
CA PRO A 252 13.28 0.86 1.19
C PRO A 252 14.72 1.35 0.94
N HIS A 253 15.67 0.42 0.85
CA HIS A 253 17.08 0.75 0.69
C HIS A 253 17.39 1.45 -0.65
N ASP A 254 16.50 1.32 -1.62
CA ASP A 254 16.64 1.80 -3.00
C ASP A 254 15.74 3.00 -3.32
N GLN A 255 15.04 3.57 -2.33
CA GLN A 255 14.19 4.74 -2.58
C GLN A 255 15.03 5.92 -3.04
N ARG A 256 14.83 6.32 -4.30
CA ARG A 256 15.49 7.49 -4.87
C ARG A 256 14.74 8.75 -4.47
N GLY A 257 15.48 9.80 -4.15
CA GLY A 257 14.91 11.12 -3.92
C GLY A 257 14.20 11.65 -5.18
N VAL A 258 13.18 12.49 -4.97
CA VAL A 258 12.48 13.16 -6.08
C VAL A 258 13.38 14.27 -6.60
N GLN A 259 13.65 14.28 -7.91
CA GLN A 259 14.56 15.24 -8.54
C GLN A 259 13.81 16.12 -9.53
N PHE A 260 14.08 17.42 -9.50
CA PHE A 260 13.49 18.37 -10.44
C PHE A 260 14.33 19.64 -10.57
N THR A 261 14.03 20.42 -11.60
CA THR A 261 14.63 21.74 -11.83
C THR A 261 13.60 22.82 -11.62
N VAL A 262 14.00 23.92 -10.98
CA VAL A 262 13.18 25.13 -10.80
C VAL A 262 13.92 26.30 -11.45
N LEU A 263 13.33 26.91 -12.47
CA LEU A 263 13.91 28.03 -13.20
C LEU A 263 13.87 29.33 -12.37
N PRO A 264 14.72 30.32 -12.68
CA PRO A 264 14.68 31.63 -12.04
C PRO A 264 13.28 32.24 -12.07
N GLY A 265 12.78 32.71 -10.92
CA GLY A 265 11.44 33.29 -10.77
C GLY A 265 10.29 32.28 -10.79
N GLU A 266 10.54 31.00 -11.06
CA GLU A 266 9.50 29.98 -11.12
C GLU A 266 9.00 29.61 -9.71
N SER A 267 7.71 29.30 -9.60
CA SER A 267 7.11 28.60 -8.46
C SER A 267 6.70 27.21 -8.89
N ARG A 268 7.35 26.18 -8.35
CA ARG A 268 7.03 24.78 -8.61
C ARG A 268 6.41 24.15 -7.38
N SER A 269 5.43 23.28 -7.58
CA SER A 269 4.81 22.52 -6.50
C SER A 269 4.84 21.04 -6.82
N GLU A 270 5.14 20.21 -5.83
CA GLU A 270 5.26 18.77 -5.98
C GLU A 270 4.58 18.07 -4.81
N ARG A 271 3.87 16.98 -5.11
CA ARG A 271 3.35 16.05 -4.11
C ARG A 271 4.35 14.91 -3.97
N ILE A 272 4.65 14.54 -2.73
CA ILE A 272 5.63 13.50 -2.44
C ILE A 272 4.93 12.44 -1.61
N ASP A 273 4.85 11.24 -2.20
CA ASP A 273 4.31 10.05 -1.56
C ASP A 273 5.49 9.10 -1.31
N PRO A 274 5.98 8.98 -0.07
CA PRO A 274 7.13 8.16 0.25
C PRO A 274 6.74 6.69 0.18
N LEU A 275 7.59 5.85 -0.38
CA LEU A 275 7.43 4.41 -0.24
C LEU A 275 7.81 4.03 1.19
N LEU A 276 6.82 3.72 2.03
CA LEU A 276 7.03 3.36 3.44
C LEU A 276 6.80 1.86 3.62
N ASP A 277 7.82 1.16 4.12
CA ASP A 277 7.75 -0.23 4.55
C ASP A 277 7.28 -0.27 6.01
N TRP A 278 6.08 -0.79 6.24
CA TRP A 278 5.44 -0.79 7.55
C TRP A 278 5.84 -2.01 8.37
N THR A 279 6.33 -1.80 9.60
CA THR A 279 6.83 -2.89 10.47
C THR A 279 5.76 -3.47 11.40
N SER A 280 4.48 -3.38 11.03
CA SER A 280 3.29 -3.58 11.88
C SER A 280 3.08 -2.47 12.93
N ASN A 281 1.85 -1.94 12.97
CA ASN A 281 1.42 -1.06 14.04
C ASN A 281 -0.10 -1.02 14.19
N ASP A 282 -0.59 -1.82 15.12
CA ASP A 282 -2.01 -1.83 15.53
C ASP A 282 -2.29 -0.86 16.69
N THR A 283 -1.34 0.03 17.00
CA THR A 283 -1.46 1.00 18.10
C THR A 283 -1.26 2.43 17.63
N HIS A 284 -1.68 3.38 18.47
CA HIS A 284 -1.37 4.79 18.25
C HIS A 284 0.15 5.00 18.26
N ALA A 285 0.68 5.56 17.19
CA ALA A 285 2.10 5.86 17.10
C ALA A 285 2.33 7.28 16.56
N VAL A 286 3.58 7.71 16.64
CA VAL A 286 4.05 8.94 15.99
C VAL A 286 5.08 8.55 14.96
N LEU A 287 4.84 8.97 13.72
CA LEU A 287 5.80 8.91 12.63
C LEU A 287 6.51 10.26 12.54
N GLU A 288 7.82 10.25 12.70
CA GLU A 288 8.67 11.43 12.51
C GLU A 288 9.45 11.28 11.21
N LEU A 289 9.14 12.15 10.25
CA LEU A 289 9.76 12.18 8.94
C LEU A 289 10.58 13.44 8.83
N VAL A 290 11.84 13.29 8.45
CA VAL A 290 12.72 14.39 8.11
C VAL A 290 12.86 14.39 6.61
N TRP A 291 12.70 15.55 5.98
CA TRP A 291 13.06 15.71 4.58
C TRP A 291 14.10 16.79 4.41
N GLU A 292 14.90 16.60 3.37
CA GLU A 292 16.02 17.42 3.02
C GLU A 292 15.94 17.76 1.54
N ILE A 293 15.95 19.05 1.23
CA ILE A 293 16.07 19.55 -0.13
C ILE A 293 17.54 19.91 -0.35
N ARG A 294 18.18 19.23 -1.30
CA ARG A 294 19.59 19.39 -1.62
C ARG A 294 19.78 19.85 -3.05
N ASN A 295 20.69 20.80 -3.24
CA ASN A 295 21.15 21.19 -4.55
C ASN A 295 22.03 20.07 -5.14
N MET A 296 21.72 19.64 -6.36
CA MET A 296 22.41 18.55 -7.02
C MET A 296 23.77 18.97 -7.57
N ALA A 297 23.99 20.26 -7.84
CA ALA A 297 25.24 20.74 -8.43
C ALA A 297 26.42 20.64 -7.45
N ASP A 298 26.18 20.92 -6.17
CA ASP A 298 27.22 20.97 -5.13
C ASP A 298 26.89 20.13 -3.87
N GLY A 299 25.72 19.50 -3.83
CA GLY A 299 25.26 18.67 -2.70
C GLY A 299 24.82 19.47 -1.48
N THR A 300 24.75 20.80 -1.56
CA THR A 300 24.42 21.65 -0.43
C THR A 300 22.99 21.43 0.05
N LEU A 301 22.80 21.48 1.36
CA LEU A 301 21.48 21.45 1.98
C LEU A 301 20.85 22.85 1.86
N GLU A 302 19.75 22.93 1.13
CA GLU A 302 18.99 24.17 0.91
C GLU A 302 17.86 24.31 1.93
N HIS A 303 17.22 23.20 2.30
CA HIS A 303 16.14 23.20 3.27
C HIS A 303 16.02 21.87 3.99
N THR A 304 15.62 21.90 5.26
CA THR A 304 15.24 20.71 6.00
C THR A 304 14.10 21.02 6.96
N GLU A 305 13.17 20.08 7.09
CA GLU A 305 12.05 20.19 8.02
C GLU A 305 11.66 18.79 8.51
N THR A 306 10.94 18.75 9.62
CA THR A 306 10.50 17.53 10.28
C THR A 306 8.98 17.54 10.42
N ALA A 307 8.28 16.57 9.82
CA ALA A 307 6.88 16.29 10.16
C ALA A 307 6.80 15.36 11.35
N ARG A 308 5.85 15.64 12.24
CA ARG A 308 5.39 14.70 13.25
C ARG A 308 3.93 14.37 12.98
N ILE A 309 3.69 13.14 12.56
CA ILE A 309 2.38 12.64 12.12
C ILE A 309 1.89 11.64 13.15
N ARG A 310 0.71 11.90 13.74
CA ARG A 310 0.04 10.93 14.61
C ARG A 310 -0.64 9.87 13.76
N LEU A 311 -0.20 8.63 13.90
CA LEU A 311 -0.80 7.49 13.22
C LEU A 311 -1.95 6.94 14.06
N LEU A 312 -3.12 6.80 13.47
CA LEU A 312 -4.25 6.08 14.08
C LEU A 312 -4.19 4.62 13.62
N PRO A 313 -4.50 3.65 14.50
CA PRO A 313 -4.37 2.23 14.18
C PRO A 313 -5.30 1.82 13.03
N LYS A 314 -5.01 0.67 12.40
CA LYS A 314 -5.82 0.11 11.30
C LYS A 314 -7.29 -0.11 11.67
N THR A 315 -7.58 -0.28 12.95
CA THR A 315 -8.93 -0.45 13.50
C THR A 315 -9.64 0.88 13.81
N TRP A 316 -9.02 2.04 13.58
CA TRP A 316 -9.65 3.32 13.88
C TRP A 316 -10.42 3.88 12.68
N PHE A 317 -11.71 4.14 12.89
CA PHE A 317 -12.55 4.94 11.99
C PHE A 317 -12.50 6.40 12.41
N ALA A 318 -11.98 7.28 11.55
CA ALA A 318 -11.85 8.72 11.81
C ALA A 318 -13.00 9.51 11.20
N TRP A 319 -13.57 10.45 11.98
CA TRP A 319 -14.66 11.33 11.57
C TRP A 319 -14.29 12.83 11.59
N ASP A 320 -13.26 13.21 12.35
CA ASP A 320 -12.78 14.59 12.46
C ASP A 320 -11.46 14.83 11.70
N LEU A 321 -11.25 14.10 10.60
CA LEU A 321 -10.00 14.19 9.84
C LEU A 321 -9.88 15.53 9.12
N THR A 322 -8.68 16.12 9.18
CA THR A 322 -8.35 17.35 8.46
C THR A 322 -7.30 17.09 7.39
N THR A 323 -7.40 17.79 6.25
CA THR A 323 -6.36 17.83 5.22
C THR A 323 -5.06 18.43 5.78
N PRO A 324 -3.92 18.25 5.10
CA PRO A 324 -2.66 18.91 5.48
C PRO A 324 -2.73 20.45 5.53
N GLU A 325 -3.70 21.07 4.87
CA GLU A 325 -4.00 22.51 4.95
C GLU A 325 -4.86 22.90 6.16
N GLY A 326 -5.35 21.92 6.92
CA GLY A 326 -6.23 22.13 8.07
C GLY A 326 -7.71 22.30 7.72
N GLN A 327 -8.11 21.97 6.49
CA GLN A 327 -9.53 21.95 6.11
C GLN A 327 -10.17 20.62 6.52
N PRO A 328 -11.47 20.58 6.85
CA PRO A 328 -12.14 19.31 7.14
C PRO A 328 -12.22 18.45 5.88
N VAL A 329 -11.93 17.15 6.04
CA VAL A 329 -12.13 16.17 4.96
C VAL A 329 -13.63 15.95 4.75
N SER A 330 -14.04 15.73 3.50
CA SER A 330 -15.44 15.51 3.15
C SER A 330 -16.07 14.37 3.96
N HIS A 331 -17.18 14.63 4.65
CA HIS A 331 -17.94 13.60 5.38
C HIS A 331 -18.34 12.42 4.49
N ASP A 332 -18.70 12.66 3.22
CA ASP A 332 -19.00 11.58 2.26
C ASP A 332 -17.83 10.61 2.08
N PHE A 333 -16.59 11.12 2.05
CA PHE A 333 -15.41 10.27 1.97
C PHE A 333 -15.16 9.55 3.30
N LEU A 334 -15.32 10.24 4.42
CA LEU A 334 -15.18 9.62 5.73
C LEU A 334 -16.18 8.47 5.90
N LEU A 335 -17.43 8.63 5.49
CA LEU A 335 -18.40 7.53 5.44
C LEU A 335 -17.96 6.39 4.50
N ALA A 336 -17.51 6.73 3.30
CA ALA A 336 -17.05 5.75 2.33
C ALA A 336 -15.86 4.91 2.85
N SER A 337 -15.04 5.47 3.75
CA SER A 337 -13.91 4.75 4.36
C SER A 337 -14.31 3.48 5.11
N LEU A 338 -15.56 3.37 5.59
CA LEU A 338 -16.08 2.13 6.19
C LEU A 338 -16.01 0.94 5.24
N ALA A 339 -16.05 1.17 3.92
CA ALA A 339 -15.92 0.12 2.94
C ALA A 339 -14.55 -0.60 3.02
N ALA A 340 -13.51 0.02 3.58
CA ALA A 340 -12.21 -0.61 3.76
C ALA A 340 -12.29 -1.90 4.60
N TRP A 341 -13.13 -1.91 5.65
CA TRP A 341 -13.38 -3.09 6.48
C TRP A 341 -14.12 -4.20 5.74
N VAL A 342 -15.00 -3.84 4.81
CA VAL A 342 -15.75 -4.80 3.97
C VAL A 342 -14.86 -5.39 2.87
N GLN A 343 -13.91 -4.62 2.38
CA GLN A 343 -13.02 -5.03 1.30
C GLN A 343 -11.97 -6.07 1.74
N ASN A 344 -11.69 -6.19 3.04
CA ASN A 344 -10.70 -7.12 3.58
C ASN A 344 -11.28 -8.55 3.72
N PRO A 345 -10.78 -9.55 2.96
CA PRO A 345 -11.30 -10.92 3.02
C PRO A 345 -11.01 -11.57 4.39
N LEU A 346 -11.92 -12.44 4.82
CA LEU A 346 -11.78 -13.28 6.02
C LEU A 346 -11.26 -14.68 5.61
N PRO A 347 -10.01 -15.06 5.89
CA PRO A 347 -9.50 -16.36 5.43
C PRO A 347 -10.02 -17.57 6.22
N ALA A 348 -10.34 -17.41 7.52
CA ALA A 348 -10.63 -18.55 8.41
C ALA A 348 -12.06 -18.60 8.98
N ALA A 349 -12.71 -17.46 9.23
CA ALA A 349 -14.07 -17.42 9.77
C ALA A 349 -15.17 -17.57 8.69
N ALA A 350 -14.81 -17.36 7.42
CA ALA A 350 -15.74 -17.38 6.30
C ALA A 350 -16.10 -18.80 5.82
N GLY A 351 -15.29 -19.81 6.15
CA GLY A 351 -15.51 -21.20 5.71
C GLY A 351 -16.89 -21.74 6.06
N ASP A 352 -17.47 -21.31 7.18
CA ASP A 352 -18.79 -21.76 7.66
C ASP A 352 -19.97 -21.00 7.01
N CYS A 353 -19.71 -19.82 6.44
CA CYS A 353 -20.70 -18.99 5.74
C CYS A 353 -20.55 -19.07 4.20
N HIS A 354 -19.50 -19.73 3.71
CA HIS A 354 -19.31 -20.08 2.31
C HIS A 354 -20.15 -21.30 1.95
N GLN A 355 -21.44 -21.09 1.67
CA GLN A 355 -22.15 -22.04 0.83
C GLN A 355 -21.68 -21.85 -0.62
N THR A 356 -21.23 -22.92 -1.25
CA THR A 356 -20.91 -22.99 -2.69
C THR A 356 -22.11 -23.58 -3.43
N GLY A 357 -22.63 -22.86 -4.44
CA GLY A 357 -23.79 -23.31 -5.21
C GLY A 357 -24.61 -22.22 -5.92
N TRP A 358 -24.20 -20.95 -5.84
CA TRP A 358 -25.03 -19.82 -6.30
C TRP A 358 -24.92 -19.49 -7.79
N ASP A 359 -23.92 -20.03 -8.49
CA ASP A 359 -23.61 -19.69 -9.89
C ASP A 359 -24.76 -20.01 -10.87
N GLU A 360 -25.69 -20.90 -10.49
CA GLU A 360 -26.85 -21.29 -11.31
C GLU A 360 -28.17 -20.62 -10.86
N THR A 361 -28.13 -19.69 -9.91
CA THR A 361 -29.36 -19.09 -9.35
C THR A 361 -30.06 -18.21 -10.40
N PRO A 362 -31.29 -18.55 -10.85
CA PRO A 362 -32.01 -17.76 -11.84
C PRO A 362 -32.27 -16.34 -11.33
N PRO A 363 -32.32 -15.31 -12.19
CA PRO A 363 -32.51 -13.91 -11.79
C PRO A 363 -33.67 -13.67 -10.81
N ASN A 364 -34.79 -14.38 -11.02
CA ASN A 364 -36.00 -14.24 -10.21
C ASN A 364 -35.86 -14.79 -8.78
N HIS A 365 -34.87 -15.64 -8.51
CA HIS A 365 -34.61 -16.23 -7.20
C HIS A 365 -33.41 -15.63 -6.48
N ARG A 366 -32.68 -14.69 -7.10
CA ARG A 366 -31.45 -14.12 -6.52
C ARG A 366 -31.68 -13.41 -5.18
N LEU A 367 -32.81 -12.72 -5.02
CA LEU A 367 -33.14 -12.05 -3.75
C LEU A 367 -33.49 -13.05 -2.63
N GLU A 368 -34.15 -14.14 -2.99
CA GLU A 368 -34.47 -15.24 -2.07
C GLU A 368 -33.19 -15.97 -1.65
N ALA A 369 -32.33 -16.34 -2.61
CA ALA A 369 -31.02 -16.93 -2.35
C ALA A 369 -30.13 -16.05 -1.46
N ALA A 370 -30.14 -14.73 -1.68
CA ALA A 370 -29.43 -13.79 -0.81
C ALA A 370 -30.03 -13.78 0.61
N SER A 371 -31.35 -13.85 0.74
CA SER A 371 -32.04 -13.93 2.03
C SER A 371 -31.66 -15.22 2.78
N ASP A 372 -31.67 -16.36 2.09
CA ASP A 372 -31.30 -17.66 2.66
C ASP A 372 -29.83 -17.66 3.13
N TRP A 373 -28.95 -17.03 2.34
CA TRP A 373 -27.55 -16.84 2.73
C TRP A 373 -27.43 -15.98 3.99
N PHE A 374 -28.15 -14.85 4.05
CA PHE A 374 -28.14 -13.98 5.23
C PHE A 374 -28.75 -14.69 6.44
N GLU A 375 -29.80 -15.49 6.26
CA GLU A 375 -30.39 -16.30 7.33
C GLU A 375 -29.38 -17.28 7.91
N HIS A 376 -28.72 -18.06 7.04
CA HIS A 376 -27.69 -19.02 7.45
C HIS A 376 -26.60 -18.33 8.27
N CYS A 377 -26.05 -17.22 7.76
CA CYS A 377 -24.99 -16.47 8.45
C CYS A 377 -25.47 -15.85 9.77
N TYR A 378 -26.69 -15.31 9.78
CA TYR A 378 -27.29 -14.71 10.97
C TYR A 378 -27.46 -15.74 12.08
N GLN A 379 -27.99 -16.92 11.77
CA GLN A 379 -28.13 -18.02 12.72
C GLN A 379 -26.76 -18.47 13.23
N ARG A 380 -25.80 -18.66 12.33
CA ARG A 380 -24.45 -19.12 12.69
C ARG A 380 -23.73 -18.13 13.61
N LEU A 381 -23.81 -16.84 13.33
CA LEU A 381 -23.04 -15.84 14.07
C LEU A 381 -23.71 -15.40 15.38
N PHE A 382 -25.04 -15.27 15.41
CA PHE A 382 -25.74 -14.63 16.53
C PHE A 382 -26.58 -15.58 17.38
N HIS A 383 -26.84 -16.81 16.93
CA HIS A 383 -27.67 -17.78 17.67
C HIS A 383 -26.98 -19.11 17.98
N GLN A 384 -26.03 -19.57 17.17
CA GLN A 384 -25.26 -20.79 17.46
C GLN A 384 -24.17 -20.54 18.51
N GLU A 385 -23.96 -21.51 19.42
CA GLU A 385 -22.99 -21.35 20.50
C GLU A 385 -21.53 -21.54 20.06
N PRO A 386 -20.60 -20.65 20.50
CA PRO A 386 -20.84 -19.41 21.24
C PRO A 386 -21.31 -18.26 20.32
N PRO A 387 -22.43 -17.57 20.63
CA PRO A 387 -22.95 -16.51 19.79
C PRO A 387 -22.13 -15.23 19.96
N ILE A 388 -22.05 -14.43 18.89
CA ILE A 388 -21.52 -13.07 18.95
C ILE A 388 -22.54 -12.18 19.66
N ARG A 389 -22.15 -11.58 20.79
CA ARG A 389 -23.02 -10.67 21.54
C ARG A 389 -22.85 -9.24 21.05
N THR A 390 -23.98 -8.59 20.75
CA THR A 390 -24.01 -7.17 20.38
C THR A 390 -23.99 -6.31 21.64
N THR A 391 -23.07 -5.36 21.69
CA THR A 391 -22.92 -4.43 22.82
C THR A 391 -23.66 -3.12 22.54
N SER A 392 -23.99 -2.37 23.58
CA SER A 392 -24.61 -1.04 23.46
C SER A 392 -23.58 0.09 23.23
N ALA A 393 -22.29 -0.24 23.12
CA ALA A 393 -21.24 0.73 22.83
C ALA A 393 -21.33 1.21 21.37
N GLY A 394 -21.02 2.50 21.13
CA GLY A 394 -20.99 3.07 19.78
C GLY A 394 -22.38 3.26 19.15
N THR A 395 -23.42 3.46 19.96
CA THR A 395 -24.81 3.66 19.47
C THR A 395 -25.09 5.05 18.87
N HIS A 396 -24.12 5.96 18.95
CA HIS A 396 -24.17 7.27 18.28
C HIS A 396 -23.25 7.27 17.06
N PHE A 397 -23.83 7.57 15.91
CA PHE A 397 -23.15 7.67 14.64
C PHE A 397 -23.76 8.80 13.78
N PRO A 398 -22.95 9.65 13.14
CA PRO A 398 -21.49 9.64 13.15
C PRO A 398 -20.87 9.93 14.54
N PRO A 399 -19.69 9.37 14.85
CA PRO A 399 -19.02 9.62 16.12
C PRO A 399 -18.46 11.05 16.16
N ALA A 400 -18.23 11.60 17.36
CA ALA A 400 -17.76 12.99 17.49
C ALA A 400 -16.37 13.24 16.86
N ALA A 401 -15.44 12.29 17.03
CA ALA A 401 -14.09 12.34 16.47
C ALA A 401 -13.73 11.06 15.70
N GLY A 402 -14.20 9.92 16.19
CA GLY A 402 -13.93 8.61 15.60
C GLY A 402 -14.26 7.51 16.60
N GLN A 403 -14.09 6.27 16.17
CA GLN A 403 -14.27 5.11 17.04
C GLN A 403 -13.42 3.93 16.59
N VAL A 404 -13.20 2.99 17.51
CA VAL A 404 -12.57 1.71 17.19
C VAL A 404 -13.59 0.82 16.49
N VAL A 405 -13.18 0.24 15.37
CA VAL A 405 -13.88 -0.76 14.58
C VAL A 405 -12.91 -1.93 14.39
N ARG A 406 -13.12 -3.00 15.14
CA ARG A 406 -12.29 -4.20 15.11
C ARG A 406 -12.37 -4.90 13.76
N SER A 407 -11.33 -5.67 13.46
CA SER A 407 -11.33 -6.49 12.25
C SER A 407 -12.37 -7.63 12.38
N PRO A 408 -12.91 -8.12 11.26
CA PRO A 408 -13.82 -9.26 11.28
C PRO A 408 -13.24 -10.49 12.02
N ALA A 409 -11.92 -10.75 11.90
CA ALA A 409 -11.25 -11.85 12.60
C ALA A 409 -11.24 -11.67 14.12
N GLN A 410 -11.00 -10.45 14.61
CA GLN A 410 -11.07 -10.12 16.03
C GLN A 410 -12.47 -10.33 16.60
N ILE A 411 -13.50 -9.87 15.88
CA ILE A 411 -14.91 -10.01 16.29
C ILE A 411 -15.30 -11.48 16.45
N VAL A 412 -14.93 -12.33 15.49
CA VAL A 412 -15.23 -13.78 15.53
C VAL A 412 -14.47 -14.46 16.66
N THR A 413 -13.26 -14.02 16.98
CA THR A 413 -12.46 -14.58 18.08
C THR A 413 -13.02 -14.17 19.44
N GLU A 414 -13.32 -12.88 19.63
CA GLU A 414 -13.76 -12.30 20.91
C GLU A 414 -15.26 -12.50 21.18
N ARG A 415 -16.05 -12.90 20.18
CA ARG A 415 -17.50 -13.14 20.29
C ARG A 415 -18.29 -11.95 20.81
N THR A 416 -17.80 -10.74 20.54
CA THR A 416 -18.49 -9.49 20.89
C THR A 416 -18.36 -8.49 19.75
N ALA A 417 -19.43 -7.76 19.46
CA ALA A 417 -19.45 -6.73 18.40
C ALA A 417 -20.24 -5.49 18.86
N THR A 418 -19.83 -4.31 18.42
CA THR A 418 -20.74 -3.15 18.35
C THR A 418 -21.72 -3.36 17.18
N PRO A 419 -22.86 -2.65 17.13
CA PRO A 419 -23.80 -2.78 16.02
C PRO A 419 -23.17 -2.46 14.65
N LEU A 420 -22.29 -1.44 14.58
CA LEU A 420 -21.53 -1.15 13.36
C LEU A 420 -20.60 -2.29 12.97
N GLU A 421 -19.82 -2.81 13.91
CA GLU A 421 -18.90 -3.94 13.67
C GLU A 421 -19.65 -5.18 13.17
N ALA A 422 -20.83 -5.47 13.73
CA ALA A 422 -21.68 -6.57 13.26
C ALA A 422 -22.11 -6.36 11.79
N VAL A 423 -22.47 -5.13 11.41
CA VAL A 423 -22.88 -4.81 10.03
C VAL A 423 -21.71 -5.02 9.08
N LEU A 424 -20.53 -4.52 9.45
CA LEU A 424 -19.32 -4.66 8.65
C LEU A 424 -18.86 -6.12 8.53
N LEU A 425 -19.01 -6.92 9.59
CA LEU A 425 -18.72 -8.36 9.58
C LEU A 425 -19.63 -9.12 8.61
N LEU A 426 -20.95 -8.94 8.70
CA LEU A 426 -21.87 -9.61 7.77
C LEU A 426 -21.68 -9.12 6.33
N SER A 427 -21.38 -7.83 6.15
CA SER A 427 -21.12 -7.26 4.82
C SER A 427 -19.83 -7.80 4.21
N SER A 428 -18.76 -7.98 5.00
CA SER A 428 -17.50 -8.54 4.50
C SER A 428 -17.65 -10.01 4.10
N LEU A 429 -18.37 -10.80 4.89
CA LEU A 429 -18.73 -12.18 4.56
C LEU A 429 -19.61 -12.27 3.30
N GLY A 430 -20.56 -11.35 3.16
CA GLY A 430 -21.54 -11.35 2.07
C GLY A 430 -21.00 -10.77 0.76
N LYS A 431 -19.79 -10.21 0.73
CA LYS A 431 -19.25 -9.50 -0.45
C LYS A 431 -19.18 -10.37 -1.71
N ALA A 432 -18.69 -11.61 -1.58
CA ALA A 432 -18.57 -12.52 -2.72
C ALA A 432 -19.96 -12.94 -3.24
N MET A 433 -20.86 -13.31 -2.33
CA MET A 433 -22.25 -13.64 -2.64
C MET A 433 -22.97 -12.46 -3.32
N ALA A 434 -22.85 -11.26 -2.76
CA ALA A 434 -23.49 -10.05 -3.28
C ALA A 434 -23.07 -9.75 -4.72
N LYS A 435 -21.78 -9.96 -5.03
CA LYS A 435 -21.27 -9.83 -6.40
C LYS A 435 -21.83 -10.90 -7.34
N GLN A 436 -21.89 -12.16 -6.92
CA GLN A 436 -22.41 -13.27 -7.72
C GLN A 436 -23.92 -13.15 -7.99
N LEU A 437 -24.68 -12.78 -6.97
CA LEU A 437 -26.14 -12.63 -7.05
C LEU A 437 -26.59 -11.24 -7.55
N GLU A 438 -25.65 -10.35 -7.90
CA GLU A 438 -25.94 -8.97 -8.32
C GLU A 438 -26.84 -8.21 -7.32
N VAL A 439 -26.57 -8.43 -6.02
CA VAL A 439 -27.28 -7.82 -4.90
C VAL A 439 -26.47 -6.65 -4.37
N HIS A 440 -27.15 -5.51 -4.19
CA HIS A 440 -26.61 -4.36 -3.49
C HIS A 440 -26.74 -4.57 -1.99
N VAL A 441 -25.67 -4.28 -1.25
CA VAL A 441 -25.62 -4.38 0.22
C VAL A 441 -25.23 -3.02 0.77
N ALA A 442 -26.03 -2.50 1.69
CA ALA A 442 -25.84 -1.18 2.26
C ALA A 442 -26.05 -1.15 3.78
N LEU A 443 -25.25 -0.33 4.46
CA LEU A 443 -25.48 0.08 5.84
C LEU A 443 -26.44 1.25 5.87
N PHE A 444 -27.41 1.21 6.78
CA PHE A 444 -28.24 2.33 7.17
C PHE A 444 -28.11 2.59 8.66
N VAL A 445 -27.94 3.85 9.04
CA VAL A 445 -28.05 4.29 10.44
C VAL A 445 -29.23 5.22 10.54
N LEU A 446 -30.27 4.77 11.26
CA LEU A 446 -31.55 5.48 11.35
C LEU A 446 -31.93 5.74 12.81
N PRO A 447 -32.64 6.83 13.12
CA PRO A 447 -33.19 7.03 14.46
C PRO A 447 -34.16 5.91 14.81
N HIS A 448 -34.12 5.43 16.06
CA HIS A 448 -35.03 4.38 16.50
C HIS A 448 -36.45 4.94 16.60
N THR A 449 -37.42 4.25 16.01
CA THR A 449 -38.83 4.69 15.96
C THR A 449 -39.64 4.33 17.21
N VAL A 450 -39.16 3.39 18.03
CA VAL A 450 -39.93 2.77 19.12
C VAL A 450 -39.48 3.25 20.50
N GLU A 451 -38.18 3.52 20.69
CA GLU A 451 -37.63 3.96 21.97
C GLU A 451 -37.35 5.47 21.95
N PRO A 452 -37.97 6.27 22.84
CA PRO A 452 -37.67 7.68 22.97
C PRO A 452 -36.26 7.84 23.58
N GLY A 453 -35.29 8.16 22.73
CA GLY A 453 -33.89 8.41 23.11
C GLY A 453 -33.01 8.69 21.90
N ALA A 454 -31.74 9.02 22.13
CA ALA A 454 -30.75 9.27 21.08
C ALA A 454 -30.18 7.97 20.46
N TYR A 455 -30.89 6.84 20.60
CA TYR A 455 -30.48 5.55 20.07
C TYR A 455 -30.73 5.48 18.56
N GLN A 456 -29.72 5.00 17.83
CA GLN A 456 -29.81 4.77 16.39
C GLN A 456 -29.74 3.28 16.10
N ALA A 457 -30.57 2.82 15.18
CA ALA A 457 -30.56 1.46 14.66
C ALA A 457 -29.49 1.36 13.56
N PHE A 458 -28.65 0.32 13.66
CA PHE A 458 -27.63 -0.01 12.66
C PHE A 458 -28.13 -1.19 11.83
N ILE A 459 -28.53 -0.88 10.61
CA ILE A 459 -29.29 -1.77 9.77
C ILE A 459 -28.43 -2.18 8.58
N LEU A 460 -28.25 -3.48 8.40
CA LEU A 460 -27.73 -4.04 7.15
C LEU A 460 -28.91 -4.30 6.22
N ALA A 461 -28.92 -3.73 5.02
CA ALA A 461 -29.98 -3.93 4.07
C ALA A 461 -29.45 -4.33 2.70
N TRP A 462 -30.28 -5.05 1.94
CA TRP A 462 -29.93 -5.52 0.61
C TRP A 462 -31.11 -5.47 -0.35
N THR A 463 -30.79 -5.37 -1.65
CA THR A 463 -31.77 -5.35 -2.72
C THR A 463 -31.16 -5.75 -4.05
N LEU A 464 -31.99 -6.10 -5.04
CA LEU A 464 -31.55 -6.27 -6.43
C LEU A 464 -31.41 -4.91 -7.12
N ALA A 465 -30.50 -4.83 -8.10
CA ALA A 465 -30.36 -3.65 -8.94
C ALA A 465 -31.72 -3.25 -9.56
N GLY A 466 -32.10 -1.97 -9.41
CA GLY A 466 -33.37 -1.44 -9.92
C GLY A 466 -34.62 -1.78 -9.11
N SER A 467 -34.50 -2.55 -8.02
CA SER A 467 -35.61 -2.79 -7.09
C SER A 467 -35.75 -1.63 -6.10
N THR A 468 -36.99 -1.28 -5.76
CA THR A 468 -37.30 -0.33 -4.68
C THR A 468 -37.61 -1.03 -3.35
N ARG A 469 -37.60 -2.36 -3.33
CA ARG A 469 -37.88 -3.17 -2.13
C ARG A 469 -36.58 -3.64 -1.53
N TRP A 470 -36.31 -3.16 -0.33
CA TRP A 470 -35.15 -3.56 0.46
C TRP A 470 -35.55 -4.56 1.51
N GLN A 471 -34.76 -5.61 1.66
CA GLN A 471 -34.76 -6.45 2.84
C GLN A 471 -33.67 -5.96 3.78
N ALA A 472 -33.85 -6.13 5.09
CA ALA A 472 -32.94 -5.53 6.05
C ALA A 472 -32.92 -6.27 7.38
N LEU A 473 -31.82 -6.14 8.13
CA LEU A 473 -31.61 -6.66 9.47
C LEU A 473 -31.12 -5.56 10.38
N ASP A 474 -31.77 -5.36 11.52
CA ASP A 474 -31.26 -4.55 12.62
C ASP A 474 -30.29 -5.39 13.46
N LEU A 475 -29.00 -5.08 13.35
CA LEU A 475 -27.98 -5.88 13.99
C LEU A 475 -27.78 -5.56 15.46
N GLN A 476 -28.35 -4.47 15.96
CA GLN A 476 -28.41 -4.25 17.40
C GLN A 476 -29.27 -5.32 18.08
N ARG A 477 -30.31 -5.81 17.38
CA ARG A 477 -31.27 -6.79 17.87
C ARG A 477 -30.98 -8.22 17.42
N ALA A 478 -29.84 -8.44 16.73
CA ALA A 478 -29.48 -9.72 16.14
C ALA A 478 -29.53 -10.89 17.13
N ALA A 479 -29.06 -10.70 18.36
CA ALA A 479 -29.05 -11.74 19.39
C ALA A 479 -30.43 -12.01 20.05
N THR A 480 -31.43 -11.16 19.79
CA THR A 480 -32.73 -11.20 20.51
C THR A 480 -33.91 -11.56 19.63
N LEU A 481 -33.84 -11.27 18.33
CA LEU A 481 -34.90 -11.56 17.37
C LEU A 481 -34.56 -12.78 16.52
N SER A 482 -35.60 -13.54 16.15
CA SER A 482 -35.50 -14.50 15.05
C SER A 482 -35.16 -13.76 13.75
N PHE A 483 -34.53 -14.45 12.79
CA PHE A 483 -34.21 -13.87 11.49
C PHE A 483 -35.48 -13.30 10.81
N ALA A 484 -36.56 -14.09 10.75
CA ALA A 484 -37.81 -13.66 10.11
C ALA A 484 -38.44 -12.41 10.76
N ASP A 485 -38.45 -12.32 12.10
CA ASP A 485 -38.96 -11.15 12.80
C ASP A 485 -38.08 -9.92 12.61
N ASN A 486 -36.76 -10.11 12.61
CA ASN A 486 -35.80 -9.04 12.37
C ASN A 486 -35.96 -8.50 10.94
N VAL A 487 -36.00 -9.39 9.94
CA VAL A 487 -36.21 -9.01 8.53
C VAL A 487 -37.49 -8.22 8.35
N ARG A 488 -38.61 -8.71 8.90
CA ARG A 488 -39.90 -8.02 8.79
C ARG A 488 -39.84 -6.60 9.37
N GLN A 489 -39.33 -6.45 10.59
CA GLN A 489 -39.31 -5.16 11.30
C GLN A 489 -38.33 -4.16 10.66
N ALA A 490 -37.09 -4.58 10.41
CA ALA A 490 -36.06 -3.70 9.86
C ALA A 490 -36.36 -3.31 8.40
N SER A 491 -36.89 -4.24 7.59
CA SER A 491 -37.29 -3.93 6.21
C SER A 491 -38.42 -2.90 6.17
N GLU A 492 -39.42 -3.01 7.04
CA GLU A 492 -40.49 -2.02 7.13
C GLU A 492 -39.95 -0.63 7.48
N GLN A 493 -39.01 -0.55 8.43
CA GLN A 493 -38.36 0.70 8.83
C GLN A 493 -37.57 1.33 7.67
N VAL A 494 -36.70 0.58 7.00
CA VAL A 494 -35.88 1.06 5.88
C VAL A 494 -36.75 1.51 4.71
N ASN A 495 -37.71 0.69 4.28
CA ASN A 495 -38.56 1.04 3.14
C ASN A 495 -39.47 2.24 3.45
N THR A 496 -39.95 2.38 4.69
CA THR A 496 -40.73 3.56 5.11
C THR A 496 -39.89 4.81 5.10
N TRP A 497 -38.64 4.72 5.58
CA TRP A 497 -37.71 5.83 5.54
C TRP A 497 -37.33 6.24 4.10
N MET A 498 -37.00 5.29 3.23
CA MET A 498 -36.68 5.57 1.82
C MET A 498 -37.83 6.24 1.06
N ARG A 499 -39.09 5.84 1.32
CA ARG A 499 -40.26 6.53 0.74
C ARG A 499 -40.37 7.99 1.16
N ARG A 500 -39.95 8.32 2.39
CA ARG A 500 -39.94 9.70 2.90
C ARG A 500 -38.74 10.49 2.40
N GLN A 501 -37.68 9.80 1.98
CA GLN A 501 -36.40 10.38 1.57
C GLN A 501 -35.98 9.88 0.17
N PRO A 502 -36.68 10.29 -0.91
CA PRO A 502 -36.42 9.79 -2.25
C PRO A 502 -35.01 10.14 -2.76
N GLY A 503 -34.36 11.16 -2.17
CA GLY A 503 -32.98 11.53 -2.49
C GLY A 503 -31.94 10.48 -2.10
N VAL A 504 -32.25 9.59 -1.16
CA VAL A 504 -31.32 8.57 -0.65
C VAL A 504 -30.92 7.60 -1.75
N ILE A 505 -31.90 7.02 -2.47
CA ILE A 505 -31.62 6.02 -3.52
C ILE A 505 -30.69 6.62 -4.56
N LYS A 506 -31.01 7.84 -5.03
CA LYS A 506 -30.19 8.57 -5.99
C LYS A 506 -28.79 8.89 -5.47
N ALA A 507 -28.64 9.18 -4.18
CA ALA A 507 -27.34 9.43 -3.57
C ALA A 507 -26.50 8.15 -3.48
N LEU A 508 -27.10 7.03 -3.06
CA LEU A 508 -26.46 5.72 -3.04
C LEU A 508 -26.05 5.25 -4.43
N GLU A 509 -26.92 5.37 -5.44
CA GLU A 509 -26.60 4.97 -6.82
C GLU A 509 -25.48 5.83 -7.44
N ARG A 510 -25.44 7.12 -7.12
CA ARG A 510 -24.45 8.06 -7.69
C ARG A 510 -23.11 7.99 -6.98
N ARG A 511 -23.12 8.05 -5.65
CA ARG A 511 -21.92 8.21 -4.82
C ARG A 511 -21.62 7.03 -3.92
N GLY A 512 -22.61 6.19 -3.63
CA GLY A 512 -22.51 5.12 -2.65
C GLY A 512 -22.68 5.58 -1.20
N VAL A 513 -22.93 6.86 -0.96
CA VAL A 513 -23.08 7.42 0.39
C VAL A 513 -24.22 8.44 0.44
N PHE A 514 -24.88 8.51 1.60
CA PHE A 514 -25.88 9.51 1.94
C PHE A 514 -25.69 9.91 3.41
N LEU A 515 -25.74 11.22 3.66
CA LEU A 515 -25.71 11.79 5.00
C LEU A 515 -26.73 12.92 5.11
N GLN A 516 -27.53 12.88 6.17
CA GLN A 516 -28.33 14.00 6.64
C GLN A 516 -27.97 14.26 8.10
N ASP A 517 -27.59 15.50 8.44
CA ASP A 517 -27.02 15.81 9.75
C ASP A 517 -28.06 15.87 10.90
N GLN A 518 -29.31 16.24 10.60
CA GLN A 518 -30.34 16.43 11.64
C GLN A 518 -31.73 15.87 11.21
N PRO A 519 -32.24 14.84 11.91
CA PRO A 519 -31.47 13.90 12.75
C PRO A 519 -30.44 13.15 11.89
N ALA A 520 -29.32 12.74 12.51
CA ALA A 520 -28.26 12.00 11.83
C ALA A 520 -28.82 10.71 11.19
N GLN A 521 -28.85 10.69 9.87
CA GLN A 521 -29.28 9.56 9.05
C GLN A 521 -28.21 9.27 8.01
N VAL A 522 -27.81 8.00 7.93
CA VAL A 522 -26.69 7.58 7.08
C VAL A 522 -27.13 6.43 6.18
N GLY A 523 -26.67 6.46 4.93
CA GLY A 523 -26.69 5.31 4.03
C GLY A 523 -25.31 5.11 3.41
N VAL A 524 -24.82 3.87 3.34
CA VAL A 524 -23.55 3.52 2.68
C VAL A 524 -23.73 2.23 1.89
N ASP A 525 -23.72 2.30 0.56
CA ASP A 525 -23.53 1.13 -0.32
C ASP A 525 -22.02 0.89 -0.41
N PHE A 526 -21.55 -0.19 0.22
CA PHE A 526 -20.11 -0.42 0.38
C PHE A 526 -19.38 -0.63 -0.95
N ALA A 527 -20.02 -1.30 -1.91
CA ALA A 527 -19.42 -1.56 -3.21
C ALA A 527 -19.32 -0.27 -4.02
N LYS A 528 -20.41 0.51 -4.05
CA LYS A 528 -20.45 1.77 -4.78
C LYS A 528 -19.57 2.85 -4.16
N ALA A 529 -19.53 2.93 -2.82
CA ALA A 529 -18.68 3.86 -2.10
C ALA A 529 -17.19 3.54 -2.35
N ALA A 530 -16.80 2.26 -2.27
CA ALA A 530 -15.43 1.85 -2.56
C ALA A 530 -15.01 2.21 -3.99
N GLN A 531 -15.88 1.96 -4.97
CA GLN A 531 -15.62 2.32 -6.36
C GLN A 531 -15.50 3.84 -6.56
N THR A 532 -16.43 4.61 -6.00
CA THR A 532 -16.52 6.07 -6.24
C THR A 532 -15.37 6.82 -5.58
N PHE A 533 -14.98 6.41 -4.38
CA PHE A 533 -13.96 7.07 -3.58
C PHE A 533 -12.61 6.36 -3.60
N LEU A 534 -12.46 5.33 -4.45
CA LEU A 534 -11.24 4.53 -4.62
C LEU A 534 -10.74 3.92 -3.30
N ILE A 535 -11.67 3.46 -2.46
CA ILE A 535 -11.36 2.84 -1.16
C ILE A 535 -10.86 1.42 -1.40
N ARG A 536 -9.65 1.14 -0.91
CA ARG A 536 -9.06 -0.20 -0.89
C ARG A 536 -9.30 -0.89 0.46
N GLY A 537 -9.05 -2.19 0.50
CA GLY A 537 -9.08 -2.96 1.75
C GLY A 537 -8.11 -2.41 2.80
N LEU A 538 -8.39 -2.71 4.06
CA LEU A 538 -7.46 -2.41 5.15
C LEU A 538 -6.06 -2.99 4.84
N PRO A 539 -4.99 -2.29 5.24
CA PRO A 539 -3.61 -2.73 5.01
C PRO A 539 -3.12 -3.83 5.94
#